data_AF-A0A9D8JDT2-F1
#
_entry.id   AF-A0A9D8JDT2-F1
#
_cell.length_a   1.000
_cell.length_b   1.000
_cell.length_c   1.000
_cell.angle_alpha   90.00
_cell.angle_beta   90.00
_cell.angle_gamma   90.00
#
_symmetry.space_group_name_H-M   'P 1'
#
loop_
_entity.id
_entity.type
_entity.pdbx_description
1 polymer ?
#
loop_
_entity_poly.entity_id
_entity_poly.type
_entity_poly.pdbx_seq_one_letter_code
_entity_poly.pdbx_strand_id
1 'polypeptide(L)'
;MPLGRSAASRPPPRLLSSHTTWAKTILNAPQHTKQVRAVLAIEATILAVLFLAAFVFWKHICGSSLDSCLAGDPLPRVLTFILLSAVRPFIFTPLAFLAILGGKTFGIWTGALLTAVGSVLSCLAVFAISKTAGQRYAKPWLRANLPATFKFLRSQDYKIVFAARLLPILPFDVMSFLFGALDFRLRSVALFSFLGVLPEAYLYAKLVDPAETALGSTVALLELVAVSIIAPLLVFEYISRKNGSSMWQRLKAVMAEIRYEARVNNDIVKQHKFDPDKTPVLLLYGFFSSRRTMTQLERLLSERGFQVMSFNLGGLLGTFFTADIIETANFIDYKIKRQCERYGFQKIHIVAHSKGGLVALWWALKLGGHLRCDKIVTMGTPFCGTWLTYLALVTPLGLLWRDVGQMRPGSDFLRDLHEASVPPNLGISCIYSRRDRVAIGAKGIFVPSAPTSQVEAIPVHHISHFEMLYSPEIADKLATILSSDGPKSETAA
;
A
#
# COMPACT_ATOMS: atom_id res chain seq x y z
N MET A 1 49.85 -0.52 -33.99
CA MET A 1 48.99 0.64 -34.34
C MET A 1 48.83 0.67 -35.84
N PRO A 2 47.67 1.04 -36.42
CA PRO A 2 46.31 1.16 -35.87
C PRO A 2 45.30 0.24 -36.64
N LEU A 3 44.19 -0.31 -36.14
CA LEU A 3 42.97 0.19 -35.45
C LEU A 3 42.16 1.28 -36.20
N GLY A 4 40.99 0.89 -36.72
CA GLY A 4 39.89 1.79 -37.14
C GLY A 4 39.07 1.19 -38.31
N ARG A 5 37.74 1.09 -38.31
CA ARG A 5 36.70 1.71 -37.48
C ARG A 5 35.49 0.75 -37.34
N SER A 6 35.01 0.69 -36.10
CA SER A 6 33.75 0.08 -35.68
C SER A 6 32.55 0.79 -36.32
N ALA A 7 31.58 -0.01 -36.80
CA ALA A 7 30.26 0.46 -37.17
C ALA A 7 29.55 1.00 -35.91
N ALA A 8 29.40 2.31 -35.86
CA ALA A 8 28.71 3.00 -34.78
C ALA A 8 27.28 2.47 -34.64
N SER A 9 27.03 1.76 -33.55
CA SER A 9 25.70 1.44 -33.07
C SER A 9 24.94 2.75 -32.85
N ARG A 10 23.85 2.93 -33.60
CA ARG A 10 22.91 4.02 -33.33
C ARG A 10 22.45 3.89 -31.87
N PRO A 11 22.52 4.95 -31.06
CA PRO A 11 21.99 4.89 -29.71
C PRO A 11 20.47 4.65 -29.78
N PRO A 12 19.87 3.97 -28.79
CA PRO A 12 18.42 3.82 -28.74
C PRO A 12 17.78 5.21 -28.70
N PRO A 13 16.58 5.39 -29.29
CA PRO A 13 15.90 6.68 -29.26
C PRO A 13 15.74 7.13 -27.80
N ARG A 14 16.23 8.35 -27.51
CA ARG A 14 16.09 8.97 -26.18
C ARG A 14 14.61 9.13 -25.85
N LEU A 15 14.10 8.25 -24.99
CA LEU A 15 12.80 8.36 -24.32
C LEU A 15 12.83 9.46 -23.25
N LEU A 16 13.14 10.71 -23.59
CA LEU A 16 13.13 11.82 -22.63
C LEU A 16 12.77 13.16 -23.30
N SER A 17 11.48 13.45 -23.38
CA SER A 17 10.93 14.82 -23.27
C SER A 17 9.41 14.91 -23.04
N SER A 18 8.72 13.81 -22.68
CA SER A 18 7.27 13.89 -22.46
C SER A 18 6.86 14.20 -21.02
N HIS A 19 7.82 14.38 -20.08
CA HIS A 19 7.48 14.30 -18.65
C HIS A 19 6.45 15.33 -18.14
N THR A 20 6.26 16.44 -18.86
CA THR A 20 5.30 17.51 -18.55
C THR A 20 4.03 17.45 -19.40
N THR A 21 4.08 16.84 -20.59
CA THR A 21 2.94 16.65 -21.49
C THR A 21 2.08 15.45 -21.09
N TRP A 22 2.67 14.33 -20.65
CA TRP A 22 1.89 13.15 -20.21
C TRP A 22 1.07 13.47 -18.94
N ALA A 23 1.65 14.19 -17.97
CA ALA A 23 0.96 14.55 -16.74
C ALA A 23 -0.26 15.44 -17.02
N LYS A 24 -0.13 16.41 -17.94
CA LYS A 24 -1.24 17.28 -18.38
C LYS A 24 -2.31 16.52 -19.15
N THR A 25 -1.94 15.61 -20.04
CA THR A 25 -2.91 14.79 -20.80
C THR A 25 -3.65 13.79 -19.90
N ILE A 26 -3.01 13.24 -18.87
CA ILE A 26 -3.63 12.31 -17.90
C ILE A 26 -4.55 13.04 -16.92
N LEU A 27 -4.12 14.20 -16.40
CA LEU A 27 -4.96 15.03 -15.51
C LEU A 27 -6.26 15.45 -16.20
N ASN A 28 -6.22 15.68 -17.52
CA ASN A 28 -7.32 16.22 -18.32
C ASN A 28 -8.27 15.19 -18.94
N ALA A 29 -8.08 13.89 -18.72
CA ALA A 29 -9.01 12.89 -19.25
C ALA A 29 -10.41 12.98 -18.56
N PRO A 30 -11.52 12.88 -19.30
CA PRO A 30 -12.86 13.14 -18.76
C PRO A 30 -13.25 12.23 -17.57
N GLN A 31 -12.87 10.95 -17.58
CA GLN A 31 -13.09 10.05 -16.43
C GLN A 31 -12.24 10.43 -15.21
N HIS A 32 -11.00 10.91 -15.43
CA HIS A 32 -10.09 11.32 -14.37
C HIS A 32 -10.61 12.58 -13.66
N THR A 33 -11.09 13.57 -14.42
CA THR A 33 -11.67 14.80 -13.83
C THR A 33 -12.93 14.52 -12.99
N LYS A 34 -13.80 13.59 -13.40
CA LYS A 34 -14.97 13.18 -12.60
C LYS A 34 -14.55 12.45 -11.31
N GLN A 35 -13.59 11.52 -11.38
CA GLN A 35 -13.08 10.82 -10.21
C GLN A 35 -12.41 11.79 -9.24
N VAL A 36 -11.53 12.68 -9.72
CA VAL A 36 -10.87 13.69 -8.89
C VAL A 36 -11.87 14.60 -8.20
N ARG A 37 -12.87 15.12 -8.93
CA ARG A 37 -13.94 15.93 -8.34
C ARG A 37 -14.74 15.18 -7.29
N ALA A 38 -15.08 13.91 -7.54
CA ALA A 38 -15.79 13.07 -6.59
C ALA A 38 -14.96 12.79 -5.33
N VAL A 39 -13.66 12.47 -5.47
CA VAL A 39 -12.75 12.28 -4.34
C VAL A 39 -12.65 13.56 -3.52
N LEU A 40 -12.36 14.70 -4.16
CA LEU A 40 -12.24 15.99 -3.46
C LEU A 40 -13.55 16.37 -2.75
N ALA A 41 -14.71 16.15 -3.38
CA ALA A 41 -16.01 16.41 -2.77
C ALA A 41 -16.29 15.49 -1.57
N ILE A 42 -15.97 14.19 -1.68
CA ILE A 42 -16.11 13.22 -0.58
C ILE A 42 -15.16 13.58 0.56
N GLU A 43 -13.89 13.88 0.28
CA GLU A 43 -12.91 14.28 1.29
C GLU A 43 -13.32 15.57 1.99
N ALA A 44 -13.74 16.60 1.23
CA ALA A 44 -14.25 17.83 1.80
C ALA A 44 -15.49 17.59 2.67
N THR A 45 -16.40 16.71 2.24
CA THR A 45 -17.59 16.33 3.01
C THR A 45 -17.21 15.58 4.29
N ILE A 46 -16.28 14.62 4.22
CA ILE A 46 -15.78 13.91 5.39
C ILE A 46 -15.15 14.89 6.36
N LEU A 47 -14.22 15.74 5.91
CA LEU A 47 -13.59 16.75 6.76
C LEU A 47 -14.62 17.70 7.39
N ALA A 48 -15.64 18.13 6.64
CA ALA A 48 -16.71 18.98 7.16
C ALA A 48 -17.56 18.26 8.22
N VAL A 49 -17.92 16.99 7.99
CA VAL A 49 -18.66 16.16 8.96
C VAL A 49 -17.84 15.90 10.21
N LEU A 50 -16.55 15.59 10.06
CA LEU A 50 -15.64 15.36 11.20
C LEU A 50 -15.45 16.65 12.01
N PHE A 51 -15.30 17.79 11.35
CA PHE A 51 -15.22 19.09 11.99
C PHE A 51 -16.53 19.44 12.72
N LEU A 52 -17.69 19.22 12.08
CA LEU A 52 -18.99 19.46 12.70
C LEU A 52 -19.22 18.53 13.90
N ALA A 53 -18.87 17.25 13.80
CA ALA A 53 -18.97 16.30 14.89
C ALA A 53 -18.08 16.72 16.08
N ALA A 54 -16.83 17.12 15.81
CA ALA A 54 -15.94 17.68 16.82
C ALA A 54 -16.54 18.95 17.45
N PHE A 55 -17.05 19.88 16.63
CA PHE A 55 -17.66 21.12 17.11
C PHE A 55 -18.89 20.86 18.00
N VAL A 56 -19.80 19.99 17.59
CA VAL A 56 -20.98 19.60 18.36
C VAL A 56 -20.57 18.91 19.66
N PHE A 57 -19.60 18.00 19.61
CA PHE A 57 -19.06 17.33 20.79
C PHE A 57 -18.51 18.35 21.80
N TRP A 58 -17.61 19.23 21.36
CA TRP A 58 -17.00 20.24 22.24
C TRP A 58 -18.03 21.23 22.77
N LYS A 59 -19.01 21.66 21.96
CA LYS A 59 -20.12 22.51 22.41
C LYS A 59 -21.02 21.82 23.43
N HIS A 60 -21.29 20.52 23.28
CA HIS A 60 -22.13 19.76 24.20
C HIS A 60 -21.42 19.53 25.54
N ILE A 61 -20.13 19.18 25.50
CA ILE A 61 -19.34 18.89 26.71
C ILE A 61 -18.95 20.18 27.45
N CYS A 62 -18.52 21.22 26.72
CA CYS A 62 -17.99 22.44 27.32
C CYS A 62 -19.00 23.60 27.36
N GLY A 63 -20.17 23.49 26.73
CA GLY A 63 -21.17 24.56 26.74
C GLY A 63 -20.70 25.80 25.96
N SER A 64 -20.74 26.98 26.60
CA SER A 64 -20.40 28.26 25.97
C SER A 64 -18.90 28.60 25.96
N SER A 65 -18.08 27.93 26.79
CA SER A 65 -16.65 28.18 26.88
C SER A 65 -15.85 26.89 27.07
N LEU A 66 -14.61 26.82 26.57
CA LEU A 66 -13.75 25.66 26.82
C LEU A 66 -13.37 25.50 28.29
N ASP A 67 -13.49 26.57 29.08
CA ASP A 67 -13.15 26.54 30.51
C ASP A 67 -14.25 25.86 31.34
N SER A 68 -15.51 25.87 30.88
CA SER A 68 -16.63 25.29 31.63
C SER A 68 -16.57 23.76 31.75
N CYS A 69 -15.99 23.04 30.77
CA CYS A 69 -15.83 21.57 30.91
C CYS A 69 -14.70 21.16 31.87
N LEU A 70 -13.84 22.11 32.27
CA LEU A 70 -12.78 21.89 33.25
C LEU A 70 -13.04 22.72 34.53
N ALA A 71 -14.29 23.14 34.75
CA ALA A 71 -14.70 23.81 35.98
C ALA A 71 -14.95 22.78 37.11
N GLY A 72 -14.80 23.22 38.37
CA GLY A 72 -15.04 22.39 39.55
C GLY A 72 -13.78 21.89 40.24
N ASP A 73 -13.93 20.86 41.07
CA ASP A 73 -12.89 20.38 42.00
C ASP A 73 -11.63 19.87 41.29
N PRO A 74 -10.44 19.93 41.94
CA PRO A 74 -9.17 19.57 41.31
C PRO A 74 -9.11 18.14 40.75
N LEU A 75 -9.63 17.15 41.47
CA LEU A 75 -9.56 15.75 41.06
C LEU A 75 -10.49 15.44 39.85
N PRO A 76 -11.79 15.77 39.88
CA PRO A 76 -12.67 15.64 38.71
C PRO A 76 -12.14 16.38 37.48
N ARG A 77 -11.54 17.56 37.66
CA ARG A 77 -10.95 18.34 36.58
C ARG A 77 -9.82 17.59 35.87
N VAL A 78 -8.89 17.02 36.63
CA VAL A 78 -7.79 16.21 36.09
C VAL A 78 -8.31 14.97 35.37
N LEU A 79 -9.25 14.24 35.97
CA LEU A 79 -9.84 13.04 35.37
C LEU A 79 -10.56 13.34 34.05
N THR A 80 -11.32 14.45 34.02
CA THR A 80 -12.02 14.90 32.82
C THR A 80 -11.04 15.25 31.70
N PHE A 81 -9.97 15.99 32.02
CA PHE A 81 -8.94 16.33 31.04
C PHE A 81 -8.23 15.09 30.45
N ILE A 82 -7.89 14.12 31.30
CA ILE A 82 -7.28 12.85 30.87
C ILE A 82 -8.25 12.08 29.95
N LEU A 83 -9.53 12.01 30.31
CA LEU A 83 -10.55 11.33 29.52
C LEU A 83 -10.75 12.00 28.15
N LEU A 84 -10.85 13.32 28.10
CA LEU A 84 -10.93 14.09 26.85
C LEU A 84 -9.70 13.87 25.97
N SER A 85 -8.51 13.86 26.59
CA SER A 85 -7.25 13.57 25.91
C SER A 85 -7.17 12.13 25.38
N ALA A 86 -7.77 11.16 26.08
CA ALA A 86 -7.83 9.77 25.65
C ALA A 86 -8.82 9.55 24.48
N VAL A 87 -9.96 10.22 24.49
CA VAL A 87 -11.02 10.11 23.47
C VAL A 87 -10.73 10.95 22.23
N ARG A 88 -9.83 11.94 22.34
CA ARG A 88 -9.35 12.85 21.29
C ARG A 88 -9.29 12.26 19.87
N PRO A 89 -8.68 11.07 19.61
CA PRO A 89 -8.54 10.56 18.25
C PRO A 89 -9.89 10.24 17.58
N PHE A 90 -10.91 9.91 18.37
CA PHE A 90 -12.25 9.54 17.88
C PHE A 90 -13.14 10.76 17.59
N ILE A 91 -12.79 11.91 18.17
CA ILE A 91 -13.43 13.21 17.94
C ILE A 91 -12.58 14.10 17.02
N PHE A 92 -11.59 13.52 16.33
CA PHE A 92 -10.73 14.19 15.34
C PHE A 92 -10.08 15.49 15.84
N THR A 93 -9.82 15.55 17.14
CA THR A 93 -9.24 16.74 17.76
C THR A 93 -7.70 16.64 17.75
N PRO A 94 -6.94 17.66 17.32
CA PRO A 94 -5.48 17.59 17.31
C PRO A 94 -4.86 17.52 18.72
N LEU A 95 -3.71 16.85 18.88
CA LEU A 95 -2.99 16.77 20.17
C LEU A 95 -2.62 18.16 20.70
N ALA A 96 -2.20 19.04 19.79
CA ALA A 96 -1.88 20.43 20.08
C ALA A 96 -3.01 21.16 20.82
N PHE A 97 -4.27 20.91 20.44
CA PHE A 97 -5.43 21.56 21.07
C PHE A 97 -5.54 21.20 22.56
N LEU A 98 -5.40 19.91 22.91
CA LEU A 98 -5.42 19.47 24.31
C LEU A 98 -4.18 19.97 25.07
N ALA A 99 -3.01 20.02 24.44
CA ALA A 99 -1.80 20.50 25.08
C ALA A 99 -1.89 22.00 25.44
N ILE A 100 -2.40 22.82 24.53
CA ILE A 100 -2.70 24.25 24.75
C ILE A 100 -3.72 24.41 25.89
N LEU A 101 -4.83 23.67 25.84
CA LEU A 101 -5.85 23.70 26.89
C LEU A 101 -5.28 23.27 28.25
N GLY A 102 -4.46 22.22 28.27
CA GLY A 102 -3.79 21.74 29.47
C GLY A 102 -2.85 22.78 30.07
N GLY A 103 -2.07 23.47 29.22
CA GLY A 103 -1.21 24.58 29.64
C GLY A 103 -2.00 25.73 30.26
N LYS A 104 -3.12 26.13 29.63
CA LYS A 104 -4.02 27.16 30.14
C LYS A 104 -4.63 26.80 31.50
N THR A 105 -5.07 25.55 31.69
CA THR A 105 -5.85 25.14 32.86
C THR A 105 -5.01 24.67 34.05
N PHE A 106 -3.89 23.98 33.80
CA PHE A 106 -3.08 23.34 34.86
C PHE A 106 -1.66 23.92 34.97
N GLY A 107 -1.32 24.88 34.11
CA GLY A 107 0.05 25.38 33.95
C GLY A 107 0.89 24.49 33.03
N ILE A 108 2.05 25.01 32.63
CA ILE A 108 2.86 24.42 31.55
C ILE A 108 3.27 22.97 31.85
N TRP A 109 3.89 22.72 33.02
CA TRP A 109 4.43 21.41 33.38
C TRP A 109 3.35 20.36 33.62
N THR A 110 2.36 20.71 34.46
CA THR A 110 1.26 19.80 34.79
C THR A 110 0.40 19.53 33.57
N GLY A 111 0.09 20.57 32.77
CA GLY A 111 -0.64 20.44 31.51
C GLY A 111 0.08 19.52 30.52
N ALA A 112 1.40 19.67 30.36
CA ALA A 112 2.21 18.80 29.50
C ALA A 112 2.20 17.34 29.99
N LEU A 113 2.37 17.13 31.31
CA LEU A 113 2.35 15.79 31.92
C LEU A 113 0.99 15.10 31.71
N LEU A 114 -0.11 15.79 32.02
CA LEU A 114 -1.46 15.27 31.86
C LEU A 114 -1.78 14.99 30.39
N THR A 115 -1.32 15.85 29.47
CA THR A 115 -1.47 15.63 28.03
C THR A 115 -0.70 14.40 27.57
N ALA A 116 0.53 14.20 28.06
CA ALA A 116 1.32 13.01 27.75
C ALA A 116 0.62 11.74 28.25
N VAL A 117 0.09 11.73 29.47
CA VAL A 117 -0.69 10.60 30.02
C VAL A 117 -1.92 10.31 29.14
N GLY A 118 -2.73 11.32 28.84
CA GLY A 118 -3.91 11.18 27.99
C GLY A 118 -3.58 10.71 26.58
N SER A 119 -2.50 11.21 26.00
CA SER A 119 -2.01 10.80 24.67
C SER A 119 -1.61 9.32 24.63
N VAL A 120 -1.01 8.80 25.71
CA VAL A 120 -0.66 7.39 25.83
C VAL A 120 -1.92 6.55 25.90
N LEU A 121 -2.92 6.93 26.71
CA LEU A 121 -4.20 6.22 26.75
C LEU A 121 -4.87 6.19 25.37
N SER A 122 -4.89 7.33 24.68
CA SER A 122 -5.40 7.43 23.30
C SER A 122 -4.64 6.52 22.33
N CYS A 123 -3.31 6.49 22.44
CA CYS A 123 -2.44 5.64 21.63
C CYS A 123 -2.71 4.16 21.90
N LEU A 124 -2.93 3.77 23.16
CA LEU A 124 -3.22 2.38 23.54
C LEU A 124 -4.60 1.94 23.03
N ALA A 125 -5.60 2.81 23.06
CA ALA A 125 -6.91 2.54 22.48
C ALA A 125 -6.83 2.32 20.97
N VAL A 126 -6.19 3.24 20.23
CA VAL A 126 -5.96 3.11 18.78
C VAL A 126 -5.09 1.89 18.47
N PHE A 127 -4.07 1.62 19.28
CA PHE A 127 -3.23 0.43 19.17
C PHE A 127 -4.05 -0.86 19.31
N ALA A 128 -4.96 -0.96 20.28
CA ALA A 128 -5.80 -2.15 20.47
C ALA A 128 -6.75 -2.39 19.28
N ILE A 129 -7.38 -1.33 18.78
CA ILE A 129 -8.27 -1.39 17.60
C ILE A 129 -7.46 -1.80 16.35
N SER A 130 -6.32 -1.17 16.12
CA SER A 130 -5.46 -1.46 14.96
C SER A 130 -4.76 -2.81 15.06
N LYS A 131 -4.49 -3.31 16.26
CA LYS A 131 -3.96 -4.66 16.48
C LYS A 131 -4.94 -5.73 16.01
N THR A 132 -6.23 -5.55 16.26
CA THR A 132 -7.26 -6.52 15.83
C THR A 132 -7.67 -6.34 14.37
N ALA A 133 -7.79 -5.09 13.89
CA ALA A 133 -8.24 -4.79 12.53
C ALA A 133 -7.10 -4.74 11.49
N GLY A 134 -5.99 -4.06 11.82
CA GLY A 134 -4.89 -3.74 10.90
C GLY A 134 -3.90 -4.88 10.65
N GLN A 135 -3.70 -5.78 11.63
CA GLN A 135 -2.82 -6.95 11.47
C GLN A 135 -3.23 -7.86 10.31
N ARG A 136 -4.52 -7.88 9.98
CA ARG A 136 -5.07 -8.75 8.93
C ARG A 136 -4.62 -8.34 7.52
N TYR A 137 -4.25 -7.07 7.32
CA TYR A 137 -3.92 -6.52 6.01
C TYR A 137 -2.49 -5.99 5.95
N ALA A 138 -2.11 -5.10 6.89
CA ALA A 138 -0.84 -4.38 6.83
C ALA A 138 0.38 -5.31 7.04
N LYS A 139 0.28 -6.24 8.01
CA LYS A 139 1.39 -7.14 8.36
C LYS A 139 1.71 -8.15 7.24
N PRO A 140 0.75 -8.88 6.65
CA PRO A 140 1.01 -9.74 5.50
C PRO A 140 1.57 -8.96 4.30
N TRP A 141 0.98 -7.80 3.98
CA TRP A 141 1.40 -6.98 2.86
C TRP A 141 2.86 -6.50 3.03
N LEU A 142 3.21 -5.96 4.19
CA LEU A 142 4.56 -5.44 4.44
C LEU A 142 5.61 -6.56 4.46
N ARG A 143 5.26 -7.74 4.99
CA ARG A 143 6.14 -8.93 4.97
C ARG A 143 6.40 -9.42 3.54
N ALA A 144 5.39 -9.38 2.67
CA ALA A 144 5.50 -9.83 1.29
C ALA A 144 6.27 -8.83 0.40
N ASN A 145 6.06 -7.53 0.63
CA ASN A 145 6.58 -6.48 -0.25
C ASN A 145 7.89 -5.85 0.22
N LEU A 146 8.07 -5.66 1.53
CA LEU A 146 9.23 -4.97 2.11
C LEU A 146 9.76 -5.71 3.34
N PRO A 147 10.29 -6.93 3.19
CA PRO A 147 10.67 -7.79 4.32
C PRO A 147 11.83 -7.22 5.15
N ALA A 148 12.81 -6.53 4.56
CA ALA A 148 13.88 -5.92 5.35
C ALA A 148 13.36 -4.73 6.16
N THR A 149 12.44 -3.94 5.59
CA THR A 149 11.72 -2.87 6.33
C THR A 149 10.90 -3.46 7.46
N PHE A 150 10.12 -4.52 7.23
CA PHE A 150 9.37 -5.21 8.28
C PHE A 150 10.29 -5.70 9.42
N LYS A 151 11.41 -6.35 9.07
CA LYS A 151 12.41 -6.83 10.04
C LYS A 151 13.04 -5.67 10.82
N PHE A 152 13.40 -4.59 10.14
CA PHE A 152 13.95 -3.38 10.76
C PHE A 152 12.95 -2.78 11.76
N LEU A 153 11.71 -2.55 11.33
CA LEU A 153 10.66 -1.97 12.17
C LEU A 153 10.42 -2.79 13.44
N ARG A 154 10.41 -4.12 13.32
CA ARG A 154 10.25 -5.03 14.46
C ARG A 154 11.46 -5.10 15.39
N SER A 155 12.66 -4.91 14.87
CA SER A 155 13.90 -5.06 15.65
C SER A 155 14.18 -3.88 16.59
N GLN A 156 13.61 -2.69 16.31
CA GLN A 156 13.89 -1.45 17.03
C GLN A 156 12.59 -0.74 17.46
N ASP A 157 11.58 -1.51 17.85
CA ASP A 157 10.23 -1.02 18.13
C ASP A 157 10.19 0.20 19.07
N TYR A 158 10.91 0.17 20.19
CA TYR A 158 10.96 1.31 21.09
C TYR A 158 11.63 2.57 20.51
N LYS A 159 12.70 2.42 19.73
CA LYS A 159 13.42 3.56 19.13
C LYS A 159 12.56 4.23 18.06
N ILE A 160 11.82 3.43 17.31
CA ILE A 160 10.92 3.90 16.25
C ILE A 160 9.73 4.63 16.88
N VAL A 161 9.13 4.08 17.94
CA VAL A 161 8.05 4.77 18.67
C VAL A 161 8.54 6.12 19.18
N PHE A 162 9.68 6.13 19.87
CA PHE A 162 10.24 7.36 20.43
C PHE A 162 10.51 8.41 19.36
N ALA A 163 11.27 8.03 18.31
CA ALA A 163 11.58 8.93 17.21
C ALA A 163 10.32 9.45 16.51
N ALA A 164 9.30 8.60 16.33
CA ALA A 164 8.06 8.99 15.67
C ALA A 164 7.21 9.98 16.49
N ARG A 165 7.33 10.00 17.81
CA ARG A 165 6.62 10.97 18.68
C ARG A 165 7.34 12.29 18.81
N LEU A 166 8.64 12.23 18.65
CA LEU A 166 9.54 13.34 18.86
C LEU A 166 9.73 14.16 17.56
N LEU A 167 9.44 13.57 16.40
CA LEU A 167 9.31 14.25 15.11
C LEU A 167 7.85 14.72 14.89
N PRO A 168 7.52 16.01 15.06
CA PRO A 168 6.13 16.53 14.97
C PRO A 168 5.54 16.48 13.54
N ILE A 169 6.31 16.04 12.55
CA ILE A 169 5.90 15.91 11.15
C ILE A 169 5.01 14.67 10.95
N LEU A 170 5.14 13.65 11.80
CA LEU A 170 4.39 12.41 11.66
C LEU A 170 3.06 12.50 12.43
N PRO A 171 1.90 12.28 11.78
CA PRO A 171 0.61 12.38 12.45
C PRO A 171 0.51 11.35 13.59
N PHE A 172 0.26 11.84 14.82
CA PHE A 172 0.28 11.02 16.03
C PHE A 172 -0.61 9.78 15.90
N ASP A 173 -1.87 9.96 15.49
CA ASP A 173 -2.87 8.90 15.47
C ASP A 173 -2.61 7.86 14.35
N VAL A 174 -2.03 8.29 13.23
CA VAL A 174 -1.59 7.41 12.13
C VAL A 174 -0.46 6.49 12.59
N MET A 175 0.52 7.03 13.30
CA MET A 175 1.62 6.22 13.84
C MET A 175 1.12 5.26 14.94
N SER A 176 0.18 5.69 15.78
CA SER A 176 -0.49 4.80 16.76
C SER A 176 -1.14 3.60 16.09
N PHE A 177 -1.86 3.83 14.99
CA PHE A 177 -2.46 2.77 14.18
C PHE A 177 -1.38 1.84 13.59
N LEU A 178 -0.31 2.40 13.04
CA LEU A 178 0.78 1.62 12.44
C LEU A 178 1.44 0.70 13.47
N PHE A 179 1.70 1.19 14.68
CA PHE A 179 2.31 0.39 15.76
C PHE A 179 1.45 -0.81 16.15
N GLY A 180 0.12 -0.64 16.25
CA GLY A 180 -0.80 -1.75 16.53
C GLY A 180 -0.92 -2.72 15.35
N ALA A 181 -1.04 -2.20 14.13
CA ALA A 181 -1.10 -3.01 12.92
C ALA A 181 0.16 -3.88 12.70
N LEU A 182 1.33 -3.41 13.15
CA LEU A 182 2.61 -4.14 13.10
C LEU A 182 2.96 -4.90 14.41
N ASP A 183 2.03 -4.90 15.37
CA ASP A 183 2.12 -5.66 16.63
C ASP A 183 3.30 -5.27 17.54
N PHE A 184 3.67 -3.98 17.58
CA PHE A 184 4.77 -3.49 18.41
C PHE A 184 4.55 -3.83 19.90
N ARG A 185 5.62 -3.98 20.69
CA ARG A 185 5.47 -4.32 22.12
C ARG A 185 4.72 -3.22 22.86
N LEU A 186 3.61 -3.57 23.51
CA LEU A 186 2.73 -2.61 24.20
C LEU A 186 3.48 -1.72 25.20
N ARG A 187 4.40 -2.32 25.97
CA ARG A 187 5.24 -1.60 26.95
C ARG A 187 6.14 -0.55 26.27
N SER A 188 6.71 -0.90 25.13
CA SER A 188 7.52 0.02 24.32
C SER A 188 6.64 1.13 23.74
N VAL A 189 5.45 0.81 23.24
CA VAL A 189 4.50 1.82 22.73
C VAL A 189 4.08 2.79 23.83
N ALA A 190 3.73 2.30 25.03
CA ALA A 190 3.32 3.13 26.15
C ALA A 190 4.44 4.05 26.65
N LEU A 191 5.58 3.48 27.06
CA LEU A 191 6.67 4.22 27.70
C LEU A 191 7.30 5.23 26.73
N PHE A 192 7.61 4.80 25.51
CA PHE A 192 8.31 5.68 24.57
C PHE A 192 7.38 6.67 23.88
N SER A 193 6.06 6.42 23.84
CA SER A 193 5.12 7.47 23.47
C SER A 193 4.99 8.53 24.57
N PHE A 194 4.93 8.11 25.84
CA PHE A 194 4.92 9.04 26.97
C PHE A 194 6.14 9.97 26.93
N LEU A 195 7.34 9.39 26.87
CA LEU A 195 8.60 10.15 26.85
C LEU A 195 8.73 11.02 25.60
N GLY A 196 8.29 10.51 24.44
CA GLY A 196 8.43 11.22 23.17
C GLY A 196 7.45 12.39 23.00
N VAL A 197 6.28 12.35 23.64
CA VAL A 197 5.26 13.41 23.56
C VAL A 197 5.55 14.58 24.50
N LEU A 198 6.24 14.35 25.62
CA LEU A 198 6.48 15.39 26.63
C LEU A 198 7.06 16.70 26.07
N PRO A 199 8.08 16.69 25.19
CA PRO A 199 8.61 17.93 24.60
C PRO A 199 7.58 18.68 23.76
N GLU A 200 6.81 17.96 22.94
CA GLU A 200 5.74 18.53 22.10
C GLU A 200 4.61 19.11 22.96
N ALA A 201 4.18 18.38 23.99
CA ALA A 201 3.12 18.82 24.89
C ALA A 201 3.53 20.06 25.72
N TYR A 202 4.79 20.12 26.17
CA TYR A 202 5.36 21.28 26.84
C TYR A 202 5.34 22.53 25.94
N LEU A 203 5.70 22.37 24.66
CA LEU A 203 5.72 23.47 23.70
C LEU A 203 4.35 24.08 23.48
N TYR A 204 3.37 23.24 23.19
CA TYR A 204 2.02 23.70 22.98
C TYR A 204 1.41 24.30 24.25
N ALA A 205 1.74 23.76 25.43
CA ALA A 205 1.32 24.34 26.71
C ALA A 205 1.93 25.73 26.95
N LYS A 206 3.15 25.99 26.48
CA LYS A 206 3.84 27.28 26.61
C LYS A 206 3.25 28.38 25.71
N LEU A 207 2.56 28.05 24.62
CA LEU A 207 1.97 29.04 23.68
C LEU A 207 0.92 29.96 24.33
N VAL A 208 0.45 29.65 25.54
CA VAL A 208 -0.58 30.41 26.25
C VAL A 208 0.02 31.32 27.33
N ASP A 209 1.35 31.34 27.51
CA ASP A 209 2.00 32.17 28.52
C ASP A 209 1.92 33.67 28.16
N PRO A 210 1.21 34.50 28.96
CA PRO A 210 1.04 35.92 28.66
C PRO A 210 2.33 36.75 28.79
N ALA A 211 3.40 36.19 29.40
CA ALA A 211 4.69 36.86 29.51
C ALA A 211 5.55 36.74 28.23
N GLU A 212 5.18 35.86 27.29
CA GLU A 212 5.90 35.64 26.04
C GLU A 212 5.33 36.50 24.92
N THR A 213 6.21 37.21 24.21
CA THR A 213 5.80 37.89 22.97
C THR A 213 5.50 36.86 21.89
N ALA A 214 4.57 37.17 20.97
CA ALA A 214 4.24 36.27 19.86
C ALA A 214 5.46 35.85 19.02
N LEU A 215 6.48 36.72 18.92
CA LEU A 215 7.74 36.39 18.27
C LEU A 215 8.62 35.46 19.12
N GLY A 216 8.74 35.73 20.43
CA GLY A 216 9.49 34.89 21.38
C GLY A 216 8.95 33.47 21.49
N SER A 217 7.63 33.31 21.58
CA SER A 217 6.96 32.01 21.61
C SER A 217 7.17 31.22 20.31
N THR A 218 7.19 31.91 19.16
CA THR A 218 7.41 31.28 17.85
C THR A 218 8.86 30.84 17.67
N VAL A 219 9.83 31.67 18.08
CA VAL A 219 11.26 31.32 18.03
C VAL A 219 11.56 30.17 18.99
N ALA A 220 11.05 30.21 20.23
CA ALA A 220 11.21 29.13 21.19
C ALA A 220 10.58 27.80 20.70
N LEU A 221 9.44 27.87 20.00
CA LEU A 221 8.81 26.72 19.35
C LEU A 221 9.72 26.15 18.26
N LEU A 222 10.28 26.99 17.39
CA LEU A 222 11.17 26.55 16.31
C LEU A 222 12.48 25.96 16.85
N GLU A 223 13.08 26.59 17.87
CA GLU A 223 14.31 26.10 18.51
C GLU A 223 14.07 24.77 19.20
N LEU A 224 12.99 24.61 19.97
CA LEU A 224 12.74 23.35 20.63
C LEU A 224 12.27 22.27 19.65
N VAL A 225 11.54 22.60 18.58
CA VAL A 225 11.25 21.65 17.49
C VAL A 225 12.57 21.23 16.83
N ALA A 226 13.48 22.17 16.56
CA ALA A 226 14.79 21.87 16.02
C ALA A 226 15.61 20.98 16.97
N VAL A 227 15.66 21.27 18.27
CA VAL A 227 16.34 20.43 19.27
C VAL A 227 15.67 19.08 19.41
N SER A 228 14.34 19.03 19.45
CA SER A 228 13.55 17.79 19.54
C SER A 228 13.73 16.94 18.29
N ILE A 229 14.00 17.50 17.12
CA ILE A 229 14.31 16.72 15.92
C ILE A 229 15.80 16.35 15.89
N ILE A 230 16.70 17.32 16.04
CA ILE A 230 18.13 17.17 15.79
C ILE A 230 18.81 16.37 16.89
N ALA A 231 18.59 16.68 18.17
CA ALA A 231 19.34 16.04 19.26
C ALA A 231 19.09 14.52 19.31
N PRO A 232 17.85 14.01 19.17
CA PRO A 232 17.63 12.57 19.19
C PRO A 232 18.05 11.88 17.90
N LEU A 233 18.04 12.57 16.75
CA LEU A 233 18.67 12.06 15.53
C LEU A 233 20.18 11.91 15.73
N LEU A 234 20.85 12.89 16.36
CA LEU A 234 22.27 12.83 16.68
C LEU A 234 22.59 11.73 17.70
N VAL A 235 21.78 11.59 18.76
CA VAL A 235 21.92 10.51 19.75
C VAL A 235 21.69 9.15 19.10
N PHE A 236 20.65 9.01 18.27
CA PHE A 236 20.39 7.78 17.54
C PHE A 236 21.53 7.46 16.57
N GLU A 237 22.07 8.45 15.87
CA GLU A 237 23.23 8.30 14.99
C GLU A 237 24.48 7.87 15.77
N TYR A 238 24.75 8.49 16.93
CA TYR A 238 25.85 8.12 17.82
C TYR A 238 25.73 6.66 18.29
N ILE A 239 24.56 6.27 18.80
CA ILE A 239 24.29 4.89 19.24
C ILE A 239 24.39 3.91 18.07
N SER A 240 23.89 4.29 16.90
CA SER A 240 23.93 3.46 15.70
C SER A 240 25.39 3.23 15.27
N ARG A 241 26.21 4.28 15.23
CA ARG A 241 27.66 4.19 14.94
C ARG A 241 28.40 3.31 15.94
N LYS A 242 28.12 3.42 17.23
CA LYS A 242 28.70 2.54 18.27
C LYS A 242 28.37 1.06 18.03
N ASN A 243 27.19 0.77 17.46
CA ASN A 243 26.77 -0.57 17.06
C ASN A 243 27.20 -0.95 15.63
N GLY A 244 28.25 -0.32 15.10
CA GLY A 244 28.86 -0.66 13.82
C GLY A 244 28.07 -0.26 12.57
N SER A 245 27.02 0.56 12.68
CA SER A 245 26.22 0.98 11.51
C SER A 245 25.58 2.35 11.70
N SER A 246 25.85 3.32 10.84
CA SER A 246 25.15 4.63 10.87
C SER A 246 23.66 4.51 10.51
N MET A 247 22.86 5.47 10.98
CA MET A 247 21.49 5.70 10.53
C MET A 247 21.46 5.87 9.00
N TRP A 248 22.42 6.60 8.44
CA TRP A 248 22.53 6.79 6.99
C TRP A 248 22.80 5.49 6.24
N GLN A 249 23.60 4.57 6.79
CA GLN A 249 23.78 3.23 6.18
C GLN A 249 22.50 2.39 6.23
N ARG A 250 21.75 2.45 7.35
CA ARG A 250 20.45 1.75 7.48
C ARG A 250 19.39 2.32 6.55
N LEU A 251 19.28 3.64 6.48
CA LEU A 251 18.40 4.33 5.54
C LEU A 251 18.82 4.07 4.10
N LYS A 252 20.13 4.11 3.80
CA LYS A 252 20.64 3.71 2.49
C LYS A 252 20.32 2.26 2.16
N ALA A 253 20.31 1.33 3.11
CA ALA A 253 19.91 -0.05 2.86
C ALA A 253 18.41 -0.15 2.49
N VAL A 254 17.53 0.56 3.20
CA VAL A 254 16.09 0.63 2.86
C VAL A 254 15.87 1.30 1.50
N MET A 255 16.51 2.45 1.26
CA MET A 255 16.43 3.16 -0.01
C MET A 255 17.08 2.37 -1.15
N ALA A 256 18.15 1.61 -0.87
CA ALA A 256 18.76 0.71 -1.82
C ALA A 256 17.85 -0.47 -2.12
N GLU A 257 17.12 -1.02 -1.15
CA GLU A 257 16.10 -2.05 -1.40
C GLU A 257 15.01 -1.50 -2.32
N ILE A 258 14.42 -0.34 -2.01
CA ILE A 258 13.40 0.30 -2.86
C ILE A 258 13.95 0.60 -4.26
N ARG A 259 15.16 1.17 -4.36
CA ARG A 259 15.79 1.49 -5.65
C ARG A 259 16.26 0.26 -6.41
N TYR A 260 16.71 -0.79 -5.74
CA TYR A 260 17.07 -2.07 -6.34
C TYR A 260 15.83 -2.71 -6.94
N GLU A 261 14.74 -2.76 -6.18
CA GLU A 261 13.43 -3.22 -6.65
C GLU A 261 12.86 -2.34 -7.78
N ALA A 262 13.26 -1.07 -7.89
CA ALA A 262 12.89 -0.22 -9.03
C ALA A 262 13.79 -0.45 -10.26
N ARG A 263 15.10 -0.69 -10.06
CA ARG A 263 16.12 -0.75 -11.13
C ARG A 263 16.35 -2.15 -11.70
N VAL A 264 16.54 -3.16 -10.84
CA VAL A 264 16.92 -4.53 -11.22
C VAL A 264 15.74 -5.34 -11.77
N ASN A 265 14.54 -4.87 -11.49
CA ASN A 265 13.29 -5.57 -11.75
C ASN A 265 12.83 -5.46 -13.22
N ASN A 266 13.56 -4.72 -14.06
CA ASN A 266 13.39 -4.73 -15.51
C ASN A 266 14.07 -5.91 -16.20
N ASP A 267 14.99 -6.59 -15.52
CA ASP A 267 15.63 -7.80 -16.01
C ASP A 267 14.85 -9.04 -15.55
N ILE A 268 14.57 -9.95 -16.48
CA ILE A 268 13.95 -11.24 -16.17
C ILE A 268 14.95 -12.00 -15.30
N VAL A 269 14.62 -12.20 -14.03
CA VAL A 269 15.43 -13.03 -13.13
C VAL A 269 15.27 -14.48 -13.58
N LYS A 270 16.31 -15.00 -14.23
CA LYS A 270 16.35 -16.38 -14.70
C LYS A 270 16.78 -17.28 -13.55
N GLN A 271 15.92 -18.20 -13.15
CA GLN A 271 16.31 -19.31 -12.28
C GLN A 271 17.02 -20.40 -13.10
N HIS A 272 16.66 -20.54 -14.39
CA HIS A 272 17.18 -21.57 -15.31
C HIS A 272 17.39 -21.03 -16.73
N LYS A 273 18.17 -21.75 -17.55
CA LYS A 273 18.29 -21.46 -18.99
C LYS A 273 16.98 -21.84 -19.67
N PHE A 274 16.44 -20.94 -20.50
CA PHE A 274 15.20 -21.20 -21.20
C PHE A 274 15.40 -22.19 -22.35
N ASP A 275 14.51 -23.17 -22.39
CA ASP A 275 14.30 -24.17 -23.42
C ASP A 275 13.21 -23.67 -24.39
N PRO A 276 13.52 -23.46 -25.69
CA PRO A 276 12.54 -23.02 -26.69
C PRO A 276 11.34 -23.97 -26.85
N ASP A 277 11.52 -25.26 -26.56
CA ASP A 277 10.50 -26.29 -26.80
C ASP A 277 9.46 -26.38 -25.68
N LYS A 278 9.69 -25.68 -24.56
CA LYS A 278 8.77 -25.66 -23.40
C LYS A 278 8.07 -24.31 -23.29
N THR A 279 6.74 -24.35 -23.13
CA THR A 279 5.93 -23.15 -22.90
C THR A 279 6.26 -22.50 -21.55
N PRO A 280 6.75 -21.25 -21.53
CA PRO A 280 7.03 -20.54 -20.29
C PRO A 280 5.75 -20.04 -19.62
N VAL A 281 5.83 -19.83 -18.31
CA VAL A 281 4.75 -19.32 -17.46
C VAL A 281 5.09 -17.89 -17.02
N LEU A 282 4.27 -16.92 -17.43
CA LEU A 282 4.38 -15.52 -17.00
C LEU A 282 3.55 -15.28 -15.73
N LEU A 283 4.19 -14.80 -14.67
CA LEU A 283 3.53 -14.39 -13.44
C LEU A 283 3.23 -12.89 -13.43
N LEU A 284 1.98 -12.53 -13.12
CA LEU A 284 1.52 -11.15 -12.99
C LEU A 284 0.98 -10.88 -11.58
N TYR A 285 1.54 -9.89 -10.88
CA TYR A 285 1.18 -9.57 -9.49
C TYR A 285 0.10 -8.48 -9.37
N GLY A 286 -0.43 -8.37 -8.16
CA GLY A 286 -1.58 -7.53 -7.83
C GLY A 286 -1.28 -6.06 -7.57
N PHE A 287 -2.35 -5.32 -7.30
CA PHE A 287 -2.32 -3.90 -6.94
C PHE A 287 -1.40 -3.63 -5.75
N PHE A 288 -0.64 -2.53 -5.82
CA PHE A 288 0.26 -2.04 -4.79
C PHE A 288 1.26 -3.11 -4.30
N SER A 289 1.53 -4.12 -5.12
CA SER A 289 2.51 -5.16 -4.85
C SER A 289 3.74 -4.96 -5.73
N SER A 290 4.82 -5.67 -5.45
CA SER A 290 6.05 -5.68 -6.25
C SER A 290 6.27 -7.05 -6.86
N ARG A 291 7.17 -7.17 -7.84
CA ARG A 291 7.56 -8.47 -8.43
C ARG A 291 7.97 -9.48 -7.35
N ARG A 292 8.59 -9.01 -6.27
CA ARG A 292 9.07 -9.84 -5.16
C ARG A 292 7.99 -10.71 -4.52
N THR A 293 6.72 -10.29 -4.55
CA THR A 293 5.64 -11.11 -4.00
C THR A 293 5.47 -12.43 -4.75
N MET A 294 6.00 -12.54 -5.97
CA MET A 294 5.97 -13.76 -6.79
C MET A 294 7.15 -14.70 -6.54
N THR A 295 8.22 -14.27 -5.86
CA THR A 295 9.45 -15.08 -5.74
C THR A 295 9.22 -16.48 -5.17
N GLN A 296 8.31 -16.63 -4.20
CA GLN A 296 8.00 -17.94 -3.64
C GLN A 296 7.25 -18.83 -4.63
N LEU A 297 6.28 -18.27 -5.37
CA LEU A 297 5.55 -19.00 -6.40
C LEU A 297 6.44 -19.36 -7.60
N GLU A 298 7.33 -18.45 -8.01
CA GLU A 298 8.38 -18.73 -9.00
C GLU A 298 9.18 -19.96 -8.61
N ARG A 299 9.67 -20.00 -7.37
CA ARG A 299 10.45 -21.14 -6.86
C ARG A 299 9.64 -22.43 -6.89
N LEU A 300 8.41 -22.42 -6.37
CA LEU A 300 7.56 -23.61 -6.30
C LEU A 300 7.21 -24.18 -7.69
N LEU A 301 6.97 -23.32 -8.67
CA LEU A 301 6.69 -23.75 -10.05
C LEU A 301 7.97 -24.21 -10.77
N SER A 302 9.11 -23.55 -10.54
CA SER A 302 10.40 -24.00 -11.09
C SER A 302 10.85 -25.34 -10.51
N GLU A 303 10.64 -25.58 -9.21
CA GLU A 303 10.85 -26.89 -8.56
C GLU A 303 9.97 -27.99 -9.19
N ARG A 304 8.83 -27.63 -9.78
CA ARG A 304 7.92 -28.52 -10.52
C ARG A 304 8.24 -28.60 -12.03
N GLY A 305 9.37 -28.03 -12.46
CA GLY A 305 9.87 -28.12 -13.84
C GLY A 305 9.37 -27.04 -14.80
N PHE A 306 8.61 -26.04 -14.34
CA PHE A 306 8.13 -24.95 -15.19
C PHE A 306 9.18 -23.86 -15.41
N GLN A 307 9.18 -23.31 -16.62
CA GLN A 307 10.01 -22.16 -16.98
C GLN A 307 9.28 -20.85 -16.66
N VAL A 308 9.59 -20.26 -15.51
CA VAL A 308 8.81 -19.12 -15.00
C VAL A 308 9.49 -17.80 -15.32
N MET A 309 8.69 -16.80 -15.70
CA MET A 309 9.10 -15.41 -15.87
C MET A 309 8.14 -14.47 -15.17
N SER A 310 8.62 -13.29 -14.80
CA SER A 310 7.78 -12.21 -14.26
C SER A 310 8.46 -10.87 -14.56
N PHE A 311 7.65 -9.83 -14.74
CA PHE A 311 8.12 -8.49 -15.12
C PHE A 311 7.80 -7.49 -14.02
N ASN A 312 8.64 -6.47 -13.84
CA ASN A 312 8.21 -5.29 -13.10
C ASN A 312 7.14 -4.53 -13.91
N LEU A 313 5.93 -4.49 -13.35
CA LEU A 313 4.77 -3.81 -13.92
C LEU A 313 4.77 -2.30 -13.64
N GLY A 314 5.79 -1.78 -12.95
CA GLY A 314 5.98 -0.34 -12.70
C GLY A 314 4.98 0.25 -11.70
N GLY A 315 4.80 1.57 -11.75
CA GLY A 315 3.91 2.32 -10.85
C GLY A 315 4.66 3.17 -9.82
N LEU A 316 4.09 3.34 -8.63
CA LEU A 316 4.59 4.18 -7.56
C LEU A 316 6.03 3.79 -7.19
N LEU A 317 6.90 4.81 -7.17
CA LEU A 317 8.35 4.67 -6.97
C LEU A 317 9.06 3.74 -7.97
N GLY A 318 8.40 3.37 -9.08
CA GLY A 318 8.91 2.41 -10.06
C GLY A 318 8.83 0.95 -9.63
N THR A 319 8.14 0.65 -8.53
CA THR A 319 8.15 -0.69 -7.89
C THR A 319 6.75 -1.22 -7.59
N PHE A 320 5.85 -0.37 -7.08
CA PHE A 320 4.53 -0.81 -6.60
C PHE A 320 3.45 -0.64 -7.67
N PHE A 321 2.82 -1.76 -8.06
CA PHE A 321 1.91 -1.80 -9.20
C PHE A 321 0.64 -0.99 -9.01
N THR A 322 0.66 0.22 -9.56
CA THR A 322 -0.39 1.26 -9.52
C THR A 322 -0.62 1.90 -10.89
N ALA A 323 0.06 1.38 -11.93
CA ALA A 323 -0.14 1.81 -13.32
C ALA A 323 -1.52 1.36 -13.85
N ASP A 324 -2.04 2.06 -14.86
CA ASP A 324 -3.33 1.74 -15.49
C ASP A 324 -3.36 0.30 -16.05
N ILE A 325 -4.49 -0.41 -15.94
CA ILE A 325 -4.61 -1.82 -16.34
C ILE A 325 -4.41 -1.98 -17.86
N ILE A 326 -4.96 -1.07 -18.67
CA ILE A 326 -4.88 -1.11 -20.13
C ILE A 326 -3.45 -0.76 -20.58
N GLU A 327 -2.84 0.26 -20.00
CA GLU A 327 -1.44 0.61 -20.27
C GLU A 327 -0.51 -0.56 -19.92
N THR A 328 -0.79 -1.24 -18.80
CA THR A 328 -0.02 -2.42 -18.38
C THR A 328 -0.24 -3.60 -19.33
N ALA A 329 -1.46 -3.81 -19.84
CA ALA A 329 -1.75 -4.85 -20.83
C ALA A 329 -0.94 -4.63 -22.14
N ASN A 330 -0.84 -3.39 -22.60
CA ASN A 330 0.01 -3.02 -23.74
C ASN A 330 1.51 -3.21 -23.44
N PHE A 331 1.95 -2.86 -22.24
CA PHE A 331 3.33 -3.07 -21.80
C PHE A 331 3.71 -4.56 -21.78
N ILE A 332 2.86 -5.43 -21.23
CA ILE A 332 3.14 -6.86 -21.22
C ILE A 332 3.09 -7.45 -22.63
N ASP A 333 2.20 -6.98 -23.51
CA ASP A 333 2.15 -7.43 -24.91
C ASP A 333 3.49 -7.23 -25.61
N TYR A 334 4.03 -6.02 -25.54
CA TYR A 334 5.34 -5.69 -26.07
C TYR A 334 6.45 -6.57 -25.46
N LYS A 335 6.43 -6.76 -24.15
CA LYS A 335 7.44 -7.57 -23.44
C LYS A 335 7.37 -9.05 -23.81
N ILE A 336 6.17 -9.60 -23.93
CA ILE A 336 5.90 -10.99 -24.32
C ILE A 336 6.42 -11.23 -25.73
N LYS A 337 6.03 -10.40 -26.70
CA LYS A 337 6.51 -10.49 -28.09
C LYS A 337 8.04 -10.50 -28.17
N ARG A 338 8.68 -9.58 -27.45
CA ARG A 338 10.14 -9.50 -27.36
C ARG A 338 10.78 -10.75 -26.71
N GLN A 339 10.13 -11.39 -25.75
CA GLN A 339 10.65 -12.63 -25.17
C GLN A 339 10.47 -13.83 -26.11
N CYS A 340 9.32 -13.92 -26.79
CA CYS A 340 9.08 -14.93 -27.81
C CYS A 340 10.15 -14.86 -28.91
N GLU A 341 10.43 -13.66 -29.44
CA GLU A 341 11.49 -13.45 -30.43
C GLU A 341 12.88 -13.81 -29.89
N ARG A 342 13.18 -13.43 -28.64
CA ARG A 342 14.51 -13.65 -28.05
C ARG A 342 14.81 -15.11 -27.73
N TYR A 343 13.80 -15.87 -27.32
CA TYR A 343 13.97 -17.23 -26.80
C TYR A 343 13.32 -18.32 -27.67
N GLY A 344 12.65 -17.94 -28.77
CA GLY A 344 12.00 -18.88 -29.68
C GLY A 344 10.68 -19.45 -29.18
N PHE A 345 10.07 -18.87 -28.15
CA PHE A 345 8.80 -19.37 -27.60
C PHE A 345 7.65 -19.18 -28.59
N GLN A 346 6.94 -20.26 -28.89
CA GLN A 346 5.75 -20.24 -29.74
C GLN A 346 4.51 -19.73 -29.00
N LYS A 347 4.34 -20.17 -27.76
CA LYS A 347 3.25 -19.79 -26.85
C LYS A 347 3.79 -19.44 -25.47
N ILE A 348 2.95 -18.85 -24.65
CA ILE A 348 3.16 -18.62 -23.22
C ILE A 348 1.90 -19.00 -22.44
N HIS A 349 2.04 -19.38 -21.18
CA HIS A 349 0.93 -19.45 -20.22
C HIS A 349 1.02 -18.27 -19.25
N ILE A 350 -0.12 -17.84 -18.69
CA ILE A 350 -0.14 -16.79 -17.68
C ILE A 350 -0.72 -17.31 -16.37
N VAL A 351 -0.06 -17.00 -15.27
CA VAL A 351 -0.61 -17.13 -13.92
C VAL A 351 -0.64 -15.75 -13.28
N ALA A 352 -1.82 -15.30 -12.89
CA ALA A 352 -2.03 -13.93 -12.48
C ALA A 352 -2.73 -13.83 -11.13
N HIS A 353 -2.28 -12.91 -10.29
CA HIS A 353 -2.85 -12.65 -8.97
C HIS A 353 -3.54 -11.30 -8.92
N SER A 354 -4.74 -11.26 -8.33
CA SER A 354 -5.46 -10.02 -8.04
C SER A 354 -5.60 -9.16 -9.31
N LYS A 355 -5.27 -7.86 -9.25
CA LYS A 355 -5.25 -6.97 -10.41
C LYS A 355 -4.52 -7.52 -11.64
N GLY A 356 -3.48 -8.34 -11.46
CA GLY A 356 -2.76 -8.96 -12.57
C GLY A 356 -3.66 -9.82 -13.46
N GLY A 357 -4.72 -10.43 -12.92
CA GLY A 357 -5.67 -11.23 -13.71
C GLY A 357 -6.54 -10.36 -14.63
N LEU A 358 -6.88 -9.14 -14.21
CA LEU A 358 -7.56 -8.17 -15.07
C LEU A 358 -6.67 -7.73 -16.23
N VAL A 359 -5.37 -7.53 -15.98
CA VAL A 359 -4.37 -7.24 -17.02
C VAL A 359 -4.28 -8.43 -17.99
N ALA A 360 -4.18 -9.65 -17.48
CA ALA A 360 -4.06 -10.87 -18.28
C ALA A 360 -5.25 -11.06 -19.22
N LEU A 361 -6.47 -10.95 -18.69
CA LEU A 361 -7.68 -11.13 -19.51
C LEU A 361 -7.90 -9.98 -20.47
N TRP A 362 -7.61 -8.73 -20.09
CA TRP A 362 -7.68 -7.62 -21.04
C TRP A 362 -6.71 -7.83 -22.21
N TRP A 363 -5.46 -8.21 -21.93
CA TRP A 363 -4.48 -8.53 -22.95
C TRP A 363 -4.94 -9.68 -23.86
N ALA A 364 -5.44 -10.77 -23.29
CA ALA A 364 -5.86 -11.93 -24.06
C ALA A 364 -7.09 -11.69 -24.93
N LEU A 365 -8.13 -11.06 -24.35
CA LEU A 365 -9.46 -10.92 -24.96
C LEU A 365 -9.61 -9.65 -25.81
N LYS A 366 -8.97 -8.53 -25.43
CA LYS A 366 -9.11 -7.24 -26.13
C LYS A 366 -7.91 -6.89 -27.02
N LEU A 367 -6.71 -7.36 -26.69
CA LEU A 367 -5.49 -7.06 -27.46
C LEU A 367 -5.02 -8.22 -28.35
N GLY A 368 -5.79 -9.31 -28.44
CA GLY A 368 -5.44 -10.47 -29.27
C GLY A 368 -4.38 -11.40 -28.66
N GLY A 369 -4.09 -11.27 -27.36
CA GLY A 369 -3.09 -12.09 -26.68
C GLY A 369 -3.37 -13.59 -26.70
N HIS A 370 -4.63 -14.00 -26.87
CA HIS A 370 -5.06 -15.40 -27.04
C HIS A 370 -4.40 -16.12 -28.23
N LEU A 371 -3.84 -15.39 -29.20
CA LEU A 371 -3.07 -15.98 -30.30
C LEU A 371 -1.72 -16.56 -29.85
N ARG A 372 -1.21 -16.10 -28.70
CA ARG A 372 0.08 -16.53 -28.12
C ARG A 372 -0.06 -17.16 -26.74
N CYS A 373 -1.29 -17.31 -26.26
CA CYS A 373 -1.59 -17.87 -24.95
C CYS A 373 -2.89 -18.66 -25.03
N ASP A 374 -2.83 -19.92 -24.63
CA ASP A 374 -3.96 -20.84 -24.59
C ASP A 374 -4.38 -21.23 -23.16
N LYS A 375 -3.61 -20.82 -22.13
CA LYS A 375 -3.95 -21.02 -20.72
C LYS A 375 -3.68 -19.79 -19.86
N ILE A 376 -4.72 -19.32 -19.19
CA ILE A 376 -4.64 -18.25 -18.18
C ILE A 376 -5.23 -18.76 -16.88
N VAL A 377 -4.42 -18.78 -15.82
CA VAL A 377 -4.89 -19.04 -14.46
C VAL A 377 -4.91 -17.75 -13.67
N THR A 378 -6.05 -17.43 -13.07
CA THR A 378 -6.22 -16.25 -12.23
C THR A 378 -6.45 -16.66 -10.78
N MET A 379 -5.90 -15.90 -9.83
CA MET A 379 -5.98 -16.17 -8.39
C MET A 379 -6.48 -14.93 -7.68
N GLY A 380 -7.68 -15.01 -7.07
CA GLY A 380 -8.25 -13.89 -6.30
C GLY A 380 -8.45 -12.62 -7.12
N THR A 381 -8.73 -12.74 -8.43
CA THR A 381 -8.89 -11.59 -9.32
C THR A 381 -10.28 -10.96 -9.17
N PRO A 382 -10.42 -9.65 -8.91
CA PRO A 382 -11.71 -9.03 -8.63
C PRO A 382 -12.48 -8.70 -9.93
N PHE A 383 -13.05 -9.71 -10.59
CA PHE A 383 -13.80 -9.53 -11.85
C PHE A 383 -15.07 -8.70 -11.67
N CYS A 384 -15.76 -8.81 -10.53
CA CYS A 384 -16.87 -7.92 -10.17
C CYS A 384 -16.42 -6.59 -9.53
N GLY A 385 -15.11 -6.30 -9.54
CA GLY A 385 -14.51 -5.20 -8.81
C GLY A 385 -14.40 -5.47 -7.31
N THR A 386 -13.74 -4.55 -6.60
CA THR A 386 -13.56 -4.65 -5.14
C THR A 386 -14.00 -3.39 -4.42
N TRP A 387 -14.74 -3.55 -3.32
CA TRP A 387 -15.20 -2.45 -2.49
C TRP A 387 -14.05 -1.71 -1.79
N LEU A 388 -12.88 -2.34 -1.68
CA LEU A 388 -11.69 -1.70 -1.13
C LEU A 388 -11.24 -0.48 -1.96
N THR A 389 -11.63 -0.40 -3.24
CA THR A 389 -11.37 0.79 -4.09
C THR A 389 -12.03 2.05 -3.53
N TYR A 390 -13.14 1.94 -2.80
CA TYR A 390 -13.79 3.10 -2.17
C TYR A 390 -12.98 3.65 -0.98
N LEU A 391 -12.09 2.86 -0.37
CA LEU A 391 -11.15 3.40 0.63
C LEU A 391 -10.18 4.41 0.02
N ALA A 392 -9.88 4.28 -1.28
CA ALA A 392 -9.08 5.28 -1.96
C ALA A 392 -9.84 6.61 -2.11
N LEU A 393 -11.18 6.62 -2.10
CA LEU A 393 -11.96 7.87 -2.18
C LEU A 393 -11.92 8.69 -0.89
N VAL A 394 -11.49 8.09 0.22
CA VAL A 394 -11.40 8.74 1.53
C VAL A 394 -9.94 9.03 1.93
N THR A 395 -9.00 8.85 0.99
CA THR A 395 -7.59 9.17 1.21
C THR A 395 -7.02 9.93 0.01
N PRO A 396 -6.05 10.85 0.21
CA PRO A 396 -5.47 11.64 -0.88
C PRO A 396 -4.82 10.78 -1.98
N LEU A 397 -4.54 9.52 -1.68
CA LEU A 397 -3.94 8.54 -2.58
C LEU A 397 -4.87 8.14 -3.74
N GLY A 398 -6.20 8.19 -3.56
CA GLY A 398 -7.15 7.84 -4.63
C GLY A 398 -7.22 8.84 -5.78
N LEU A 399 -6.65 10.04 -5.60
CA LEU A 399 -6.47 11.04 -6.66
C LEU A 399 -5.41 10.62 -7.68
N LEU A 400 -4.50 9.70 -7.31
CA LEU A 400 -3.30 9.40 -8.10
C LEU A 400 -3.40 8.11 -8.92
N TRP A 401 -4.42 7.27 -8.68
CA TRP A 401 -4.42 5.87 -9.13
C TRP A 401 -5.67 5.54 -9.97
N ARG A 402 -5.55 5.58 -11.31
CA ARG A 402 -6.62 5.30 -12.29
C ARG A 402 -7.14 3.87 -12.23
N ASP A 403 -6.25 2.94 -11.99
CA ASP A 403 -6.55 1.52 -11.84
C ASP A 403 -7.56 1.24 -10.71
N VAL A 404 -7.59 2.08 -9.67
CA VAL A 404 -8.61 2.02 -8.63
C VAL A 404 -10.01 2.30 -9.21
N GLY A 405 -10.12 3.22 -10.16
CA GLY A 405 -11.36 3.45 -10.90
C GLY A 405 -11.76 2.26 -11.77
N GLN A 406 -10.79 1.66 -12.47
CA GLN A 406 -11.00 0.47 -13.31
C GLN A 406 -11.43 -0.77 -12.50
N MET A 407 -10.93 -0.93 -11.28
CA MET A 407 -11.30 -2.04 -10.37
C MET A 407 -12.54 -1.76 -9.50
N ARG A 408 -13.21 -0.63 -9.70
CA ARG A 408 -14.42 -0.30 -8.94
C ARG A 408 -15.60 -1.17 -9.42
N PRO A 409 -16.44 -1.69 -8.51
CA PRO A 409 -17.66 -2.39 -8.90
C PRO A 409 -18.50 -1.54 -9.88
N GLY A 410 -18.88 -2.13 -11.02
CA GLY A 410 -19.66 -1.47 -12.06
C GLY A 410 -18.89 -0.48 -12.94
N SER A 411 -17.55 -0.49 -12.92
CA SER A 411 -16.76 0.34 -13.83
C SER A 411 -16.99 -0.05 -15.30
N ASP A 412 -16.85 0.93 -16.20
CA ASP A 412 -16.92 0.70 -17.65
C ASP A 412 -15.89 -0.36 -18.09
N PHE A 413 -14.67 -0.30 -17.52
CA PHE A 413 -13.63 -1.30 -17.77
C PHE A 413 -14.08 -2.73 -17.51
N LEU A 414 -14.71 -3.00 -16.36
CA LEU A 414 -15.15 -4.35 -16.02
C LEU A 414 -16.31 -4.79 -16.91
N ARG A 415 -17.26 -3.89 -17.20
CA ARG A 415 -18.36 -4.18 -18.13
C ARG A 415 -17.81 -4.58 -19.50
N ASP A 416 -16.91 -3.76 -20.06
CA ASP A 416 -16.28 -4.01 -21.35
C ASP A 416 -15.51 -5.35 -21.37
N LEU A 417 -14.84 -5.69 -20.26
CA LEU A 417 -14.12 -6.96 -20.12
C LEU A 417 -15.07 -8.16 -20.12
N HIS A 418 -16.19 -8.07 -19.40
CA HIS A 418 -17.22 -9.12 -19.34
C HIS A 418 -17.99 -9.29 -20.67
N GLU A 419 -18.10 -8.22 -21.47
CA GLU A 419 -18.70 -8.28 -22.81
C GLU A 419 -17.81 -9.00 -23.85
N ALA A 420 -16.54 -9.23 -23.55
CA ALA A 420 -15.64 -9.90 -24.49
C ALA A 420 -15.96 -11.39 -24.65
N SER A 421 -16.00 -11.86 -25.89
CA SER A 421 -16.12 -13.29 -26.21
C SER A 421 -14.83 -14.03 -25.86
N VAL A 422 -14.95 -15.21 -25.24
CA VAL A 422 -13.81 -16.08 -24.97
C VAL A 422 -13.55 -16.98 -26.19
N PRO A 423 -12.35 -16.92 -26.80
CA PRO A 423 -12.00 -17.78 -27.92
C PRO A 423 -12.00 -19.27 -27.52
N PRO A 424 -12.38 -20.20 -28.41
CA PRO A 424 -12.45 -21.63 -28.10
C PRO A 424 -11.08 -22.26 -27.80
N ASN A 425 -9.98 -21.61 -28.20
CA ASN A 425 -8.62 -22.07 -28.00
C ASN A 425 -7.95 -21.49 -26.73
N LEU A 426 -8.70 -20.78 -25.87
CA LEU A 426 -8.19 -20.17 -24.65
C LEU A 426 -8.89 -20.73 -23.41
N GLY A 427 -8.20 -21.54 -22.62
CA GLY A 427 -8.67 -21.99 -21.31
C GLY A 427 -8.39 -20.95 -20.21
N ILE A 428 -9.41 -20.62 -19.43
CA ILE A 428 -9.33 -19.68 -18.30
C ILE A 428 -9.71 -20.42 -17.01
N SER A 429 -8.77 -20.58 -16.09
CA SER A 429 -9.03 -21.16 -14.77
C SER A 429 -9.03 -20.09 -13.69
N CYS A 430 -10.15 -19.92 -12.98
CA CYS A 430 -10.33 -18.94 -11.91
C CYS A 430 -10.23 -19.62 -10.54
N ILE A 431 -9.06 -19.52 -9.90
CA ILE A 431 -8.87 -19.94 -8.52
C ILE A 431 -9.45 -18.88 -7.58
N TYR A 432 -10.47 -19.27 -6.81
CA TYR A 432 -11.21 -18.35 -5.93
C TYR A 432 -11.38 -18.92 -4.51
N SER A 433 -11.53 -18.03 -3.53
CA SER A 433 -11.65 -18.41 -2.12
C SER A 433 -12.74 -17.62 -1.40
N ARG A 434 -13.41 -18.26 -0.45
CA ARG A 434 -14.33 -17.60 0.50
C ARG A 434 -13.59 -16.81 1.58
N ARG A 435 -12.32 -17.12 1.85
CA ARG A 435 -11.44 -16.35 2.74
C ARG A 435 -10.71 -15.20 2.04
N ASP A 436 -10.84 -15.09 0.72
CA ASP A 436 -10.42 -13.88 0.00
C ASP A 436 -11.33 -12.71 0.40
N ARG A 437 -10.74 -11.64 0.92
CA ARG A 437 -11.45 -10.42 1.35
C ARG A 437 -11.38 -9.29 0.34
N VAL A 438 -10.63 -9.48 -0.75
CA VAL A 438 -10.50 -8.54 -1.86
C VAL A 438 -11.47 -8.92 -2.97
N ALA A 439 -11.38 -10.16 -3.46
CA ALA A 439 -12.26 -10.76 -4.46
C ALA A 439 -13.12 -11.86 -3.80
N ILE A 440 -14.17 -11.45 -3.10
CA ILE A 440 -14.92 -12.33 -2.19
C ILE A 440 -15.68 -13.40 -2.96
N GLY A 441 -15.32 -14.67 -2.74
CA GLY A 441 -16.08 -15.83 -3.23
C GLY A 441 -16.24 -15.83 -4.76
N ALA A 442 -17.48 -15.94 -5.23
CA ALA A 442 -17.80 -16.00 -6.65
C ALA A 442 -17.39 -14.75 -7.45
N LYS A 443 -17.10 -13.62 -6.78
CA LYS A 443 -16.56 -12.41 -7.42
C LYS A 443 -15.14 -12.61 -7.97
N GLY A 444 -14.48 -13.69 -7.57
CA GLY A 444 -13.20 -14.15 -8.10
C GLY A 444 -13.31 -14.95 -9.40
N ILE A 445 -14.53 -15.20 -9.89
CA ILE A 445 -14.80 -15.99 -11.10
C ILE A 445 -15.10 -15.03 -12.25
N PHE A 446 -14.41 -15.21 -13.38
CA PHE A 446 -14.73 -14.48 -14.60
C PHE A 446 -15.98 -15.09 -15.24
N VAL A 447 -16.94 -14.26 -15.65
CA VAL A 447 -18.20 -14.71 -16.26
C VAL A 447 -18.41 -13.93 -17.56
N PRO A 448 -18.06 -14.48 -18.73
CA PRO A 448 -18.28 -13.80 -20.00
C PRO A 448 -19.78 -13.68 -20.30
N SER A 449 -20.13 -12.72 -21.17
CA SER A 449 -21.51 -12.48 -21.62
C SER A 449 -22.11 -13.67 -22.37
N ALA A 450 -21.30 -14.34 -23.18
CA ALA A 450 -21.66 -15.59 -23.86
C ALA A 450 -21.22 -16.79 -23.02
N PRO A 451 -22.11 -17.77 -22.75
CA PRO A 451 -21.75 -19.02 -22.09
C PRO A 451 -20.61 -19.73 -22.82
N THR A 452 -19.67 -20.29 -22.08
CA THR A 452 -18.52 -21.00 -22.64
C THR A 452 -18.05 -22.10 -21.71
N SER A 453 -17.63 -23.23 -22.28
CA SER A 453 -16.96 -24.31 -21.56
C SER A 453 -15.49 -24.00 -21.22
N GLN A 454 -14.97 -22.87 -21.72
CA GLN A 454 -13.56 -22.49 -21.60
C GLN A 454 -13.18 -21.83 -20.27
N VAL A 455 -14.16 -21.46 -19.45
CA VAL A 455 -13.93 -20.84 -18.14
C VAL A 455 -14.25 -21.83 -17.03
N GLU A 456 -13.26 -22.17 -16.22
CA GLU A 456 -13.37 -23.10 -15.10
C GLU A 456 -13.19 -22.37 -13.76
N ALA A 457 -14.04 -22.66 -12.77
CA ALA A 457 -13.93 -22.11 -11.42
C ALA A 457 -13.34 -23.15 -10.46
N ILE A 458 -12.23 -22.82 -9.79
CA ILE A 458 -11.48 -23.73 -8.91
C ILE A 458 -11.54 -23.21 -7.46
N PRO A 459 -12.30 -23.86 -6.56
CA PRO A 459 -12.44 -23.41 -5.19
C PRO A 459 -11.24 -23.77 -4.30
N VAL A 460 -10.78 -22.81 -3.50
CA VAL A 460 -9.75 -22.96 -2.45
C VAL A 460 -10.15 -22.22 -1.17
N HIS A 461 -11.31 -22.59 -0.61
CA HIS A 461 -12.05 -21.77 0.36
C HIS A 461 -11.33 -21.42 1.68
N HIS A 462 -10.22 -22.08 2.02
CA HIS A 462 -9.44 -21.86 3.24
C HIS A 462 -8.23 -20.93 3.07
N ILE A 463 -7.89 -20.52 1.84
CA ILE A 463 -6.71 -19.71 1.53
C ILE A 463 -7.09 -18.23 1.40
N SER A 464 -6.38 -17.33 2.08
CA SER A 464 -6.58 -15.87 1.95
C SER A 464 -5.91 -15.29 0.71
N HIS A 465 -6.24 -14.04 0.38
CA HIS A 465 -5.79 -13.35 -0.84
C HIS A 465 -4.27 -13.38 -1.05
N PHE A 466 -3.47 -13.11 0.00
CA PHE A 466 -2.00 -13.12 -0.11
C PHE A 466 -1.39 -14.51 0.09
N GLU A 467 -2.07 -15.43 0.79
CA GLU A 467 -1.61 -16.82 0.95
C GLU A 467 -1.55 -17.57 -0.38
N MET A 468 -2.35 -17.15 -1.37
CA MET A 468 -2.28 -17.71 -2.73
C MET A 468 -0.88 -17.59 -3.36
N LEU A 469 -0.09 -16.57 -2.98
CA LEU A 469 1.22 -16.30 -3.57
C LEU A 469 2.35 -17.19 -3.02
N TYR A 470 2.12 -17.91 -1.92
CA TYR A 470 3.15 -18.73 -1.27
C TYR A 470 2.67 -20.10 -0.81
N SER A 471 1.41 -20.46 -1.08
CA SER A 471 0.84 -21.76 -0.72
C SER A 471 1.37 -22.89 -1.63
N PRO A 472 1.96 -23.95 -1.09
CA PRO A 472 2.32 -25.14 -1.86
C PRO A 472 1.12 -25.80 -2.55
N GLU A 473 -0.04 -25.84 -1.89
CA GLU A 473 -1.28 -26.38 -2.46
C GLU A 473 -1.71 -25.64 -3.74
N ILE A 474 -1.51 -24.32 -3.75
CA ILE A 474 -1.80 -23.50 -4.94
C ILE A 474 -0.81 -23.83 -6.05
N ALA A 475 0.47 -23.98 -5.73
CA ALA A 475 1.48 -24.38 -6.71
C ALA A 475 1.19 -25.77 -7.31
N ASP A 476 0.69 -26.72 -6.51
CA ASP A 476 0.27 -28.04 -6.99
C ASP A 476 -0.92 -27.95 -7.95
N LYS A 477 -1.95 -27.17 -7.59
CA LYS A 477 -3.10 -26.93 -8.47
C LYS A 477 -2.69 -26.26 -9.78
N LEU A 478 -1.83 -25.24 -9.70
CA LEU A 478 -1.29 -24.57 -10.88
C LEU A 478 -0.52 -25.54 -11.77
N ALA A 479 0.31 -26.41 -11.21
CA ALA A 479 1.03 -27.42 -11.97
C ALA A 479 0.07 -28.38 -12.70
N THR A 480 -0.98 -28.85 -12.04
CA THR A 480 -1.99 -29.71 -12.68
C THR A 480 -2.67 -29.02 -13.85
N ILE A 481 -3.09 -27.76 -13.69
CA ILE A 481 -3.76 -26.98 -14.75
C ILE A 481 -2.81 -26.69 -15.91
N LEU A 482 -1.57 -26.31 -15.61
CA LEU A 482 -0.59 -25.96 -16.64
C LEU A 482 -0.17 -27.19 -17.44
N SER A 483 -0.13 -28.37 -16.82
CA SER A 483 0.23 -29.65 -17.46
C SER A 483 -0.94 -30.38 -18.13
N SER A 484 -2.20 -29.98 -17.93
CA SER A 484 -3.36 -30.62 -18.57
C SER A 484 -3.28 -30.50 -20.11
N ASP A 485 -4.02 -31.32 -20.85
CA ASP A 485 -4.22 -31.02 -22.27
C ASP A 485 -4.98 -29.69 -22.42
N GLY A 486 -4.82 -29.05 -23.59
CA GLY A 486 -5.38 -27.73 -23.89
C GLY A 486 -6.92 -27.68 -23.78
N PRO A 487 -7.52 -26.48 -23.97
CA PRO A 487 -8.97 -26.29 -23.86
C PRO A 487 -9.76 -27.32 -24.69
N LYS A 488 -10.84 -27.86 -24.12
CA LYS A 488 -11.67 -28.88 -24.77
C LYS A 488 -12.30 -28.25 -26.02
N SER A 489 -11.93 -28.76 -27.19
CA SER A 489 -12.57 -28.43 -28.46
C SER A 489 -14.06 -28.78 -28.36
N GLU A 490 -14.94 -27.79 -28.49
CA GLU A 490 -16.35 -28.04 -28.78
C GLU A 490 -16.42 -28.63 -30.19
N THR A 491 -16.49 -29.96 -30.28
CA THR A 491 -16.94 -30.63 -31.50
C THR A 491 -18.34 -30.14 -31.78
N ALA A 492 -18.51 -29.41 -32.88
CA ALA A 492 -19.82 -29.07 -33.43
C ALA A 492 -20.64 -30.37 -33.58
N ALA A 493 -21.76 -30.43 -32.87
CA ALA A 493 -22.80 -31.43 -33.05
C ALA A 493 -23.89 -30.86 -33.95
#